data_AF-A0A174M7N5-F1
#
_entry.id   AF-A0A174M7N5-F1
#
_cell.length_a   1.000
_cell.length_b   1.000
_cell.length_c   1.000
_cell.angle_alpha   90.00
_cell.angle_beta   90.00
_cell.angle_gamma   90.00
#
_symmetry.space_group_name_H-M   'P 1'
#
loop_
_entity.id
_entity.type
_entity.pdbx_description
1 polymer ?
#
loop_
_entity_poly.entity_id
_entity_poly.type
_entity_poly.pdbx_seq_one_letter_code
_entity_poly.pdbx_strand_id
1 'polypeptide(L)'
;MATIRETISEYPSIDDMEGFLEKVVFVKRGINPDEECTAENMKQVSLCVADAYAILANSTDFTENKLSISHPRSYYIQTARQLYIENGEPKKAAKLRKKIIIRGRARNAW
;
A
#
# COMPACT_ATOMS: atom_id res chain seq x y z
N MET A 1 21.17 6.57 11.81
CA MET A 1 19.77 6.13 11.96
C MET A 1 19.20 5.93 10.56
N ALA A 2 18.36 4.92 10.36
CA ALA A 2 17.58 4.83 9.12
C ALA A 2 16.46 5.88 9.16
N THR A 3 16.19 6.50 8.01
CA THR A 3 15.04 7.41 7.84
C THR A 3 13.74 6.61 7.72
N ILE A 4 12.60 7.30 7.90
CA ILE A 4 11.28 6.69 7.68
C ILE A 4 11.16 6.18 6.23
N ARG A 5 11.67 6.94 5.26
CA ARG A 5 11.70 6.54 3.85
C ARG A 5 12.46 5.23 3.64
N GLU A 6 13.69 5.15 4.12
CA GLU A 6 14.53 3.95 3.98
C GLU A 6 13.86 2.73 4.60
N THR A 7 13.28 2.90 5.79
CA THR A 7 12.57 1.82 6.49
C THR A 7 11.34 1.33 5.70
N ILE A 8 10.63 2.22 5.01
CA ILE A 8 9.49 1.86 4.16
C ILE A 8 9.96 1.15 2.88
N SER A 9 11.07 1.58 2.29
CA SER A 9 11.63 0.97 1.08
C SER A 9 12.17 -0.45 1.32
N GLU A 10 12.52 -0.82 2.55
CA GLU A 10 12.88 -2.20 2.91
C GLU A 10 11.71 -3.19 2.79
N TYR A 11 10.47 -2.71 2.77
CA TYR A 11 9.31 -3.58 2.59
C TYR A 11 9.20 -4.08 1.13
N PRO A 12 8.83 -5.36 0.94
CA PRO A 12 8.84 -5.97 -0.37
C PRO A 12 7.89 -5.27 -1.35
N SER A 13 8.37 -5.06 -2.58
CA SER A 13 7.60 -4.46 -3.70
C SER A 13 7.18 -2.99 -3.51
N ILE A 14 7.79 -2.27 -2.55
CA ILE A 14 7.52 -0.84 -2.32
C ILE A 14 8.52 0.07 -3.05
N ASP A 15 9.70 -0.44 -3.39
CA ASP A 15 10.77 0.28 -4.11
C ASP A 15 10.27 0.91 -5.43
N ASP A 16 9.43 0.19 -6.18
CA ASP A 16 8.85 0.69 -7.44
C ASP A 16 7.75 1.77 -7.25
N MET A 17 7.40 2.13 -6.00
CA MET A 17 6.28 3.01 -5.67
C MET A 17 6.68 4.34 -5.03
N GLU A 18 7.94 4.75 -5.11
CA GLU A 18 8.42 6.01 -4.50
C GLU A 18 7.55 7.22 -4.86
N GLY A 19 7.21 7.40 -6.13
CA GLY A 19 6.39 8.53 -6.57
C GLY A 19 4.96 8.51 -5.99
N PHE A 20 4.44 7.33 -5.65
CA PHE A 20 3.14 7.18 -5.00
C PHE A 20 3.24 7.44 -3.49
N LEU A 21 4.31 6.97 -2.84
CA LEU A 21 4.59 7.24 -1.43
C LEU A 21 4.70 8.75 -1.18
N GLU A 22 5.52 9.44 -1.96
CA GLU A 22 5.76 10.88 -1.83
C GLU A 22 4.50 11.71 -2.07
N LYS A 23 3.78 11.46 -3.17
CA LYS A 23 2.68 12.34 -3.60
C LYS A 23 1.36 12.03 -2.92
N VAL A 24 1.17 10.82 -2.39
CA VAL A 24 -0.14 10.37 -1.89
C VAL A 24 -0.09 9.87 -0.46
N VAL A 25 0.82 8.94 -0.12
CA VAL A 25 0.80 8.30 1.20
C VAL A 25 1.28 9.25 2.29
N PHE A 26 2.44 9.88 2.10
CA PHE A 26 3.00 10.82 3.07
C PHE A 26 2.11 12.06 3.24
N VAL A 27 1.55 12.57 2.14
CA VAL A 27 0.59 13.69 2.16
C VAL A 27 -0.69 13.32 2.94
N LYS A 28 -1.26 12.13 2.72
CA LYS A 28 -2.50 11.70 3.40
C LYS A 28 -2.32 11.47 4.89
N ARG A 29 -1.13 11.04 5.31
CA ARG A 29 -0.83 10.77 6.72
C ARG A 29 -0.16 11.92 7.44
N GLY A 30 0.27 12.96 6.72
CA GLY A 30 0.97 14.12 7.29
C GLY A 30 2.33 13.75 7.88
N ILE A 31 3.05 12.82 7.25
CA ILE A 31 4.34 12.29 7.73
C ILE A 31 5.46 12.91 6.91
N ASN A 32 6.54 13.29 7.58
CA ASN A 32 7.76 13.77 6.94
C ASN A 32 8.68 12.57 6.64
N PRO A 33 9.00 12.26 5.38
CA PRO A 33 9.80 11.09 5.01
C PRO A 33 11.27 11.17 5.46
N ASP A 34 11.79 12.38 5.66
CA ASP A 34 13.19 12.63 6.01
C ASP A 34 13.44 12.59 7.54
N GLU A 35 12.39 12.37 8.34
CA GLU A 35 12.53 12.21 9.78
C GLU A 35 13.16 10.85 10.14
N GLU A 36 13.84 10.84 11.29
CA GLU A 36 14.44 9.63 11.84
C GLU A 36 13.36 8.62 12.23
N CYS A 37 13.61 7.35 11.88
CA CYS A 37 12.71 6.26 12.24
C CYS A 37 12.91 5.91 13.73
N THR A 38 12.00 6.39 14.59
CA THR A 38 11.95 6.06 16.02
C THR A 38 10.89 4.99 16.29
N ALA A 39 10.95 4.34 17.47
CA ALA A 39 9.98 3.34 17.88
C ALA A 39 8.53 3.86 17.93
N GLU A 40 8.35 5.16 18.16
CA GLU A 40 7.04 5.83 18.15
C GLU A 40 6.49 5.99 16.72
N ASN A 41 7.39 6.23 15.75
CA ASN A 41 7.07 6.40 14.34
C ASN A 41 6.84 5.05 13.63
N MET A 42 7.34 3.93 14.16
CA MET A 42 7.14 2.58 13.59
C MET A 42 5.67 2.22 13.33
N LYS A 43 4.77 2.69 14.18
CA LYS A 43 3.33 2.54 13.99
C LYS A 43 2.86 3.24 12.72
N GLN A 44 3.34 4.46 12.49
CA GLN A 44 3.01 5.25 11.31
C GLN A 44 3.63 4.66 10.04
N VAL A 45 4.89 4.22 10.11
CA VAL A 45 5.58 3.48 9.04
C VAL A 45 4.76 2.27 8.60
N SER A 46 4.36 1.42 9.54
CA SER A 46 3.56 0.23 9.28
C SER A 46 2.22 0.56 8.60
N LEU A 47 1.61 1.68 8.99
CA LEU A 47 0.37 2.16 8.42
C LEU A 47 0.54 2.78 7.02
N CYS A 48 1.67 3.44 6.72
CA CYS A 48 2.03 3.89 5.38
C CYS A 48 2.18 2.70 4.42
N VAL A 49 2.90 1.67 4.87
CA VAL A 49 3.08 0.41 4.16
C VAL A 49 1.73 -0.25 3.88
N ALA A 50 0.82 -0.25 4.86
CA ALA A 50 -0.53 -0.78 4.69
C ALA A 50 -1.36 -0.01 3.64
N ASP A 51 -1.21 1.32 3.55
CA ASP A 51 -1.87 2.12 2.52
C ASP A 51 -1.30 1.83 1.13
N ALA A 52 0.01 1.66 1.01
CA ALA A 52 0.70 1.30 -0.23
C ALA A 52 0.25 -0.08 -0.73
N TYR A 53 0.27 -1.09 0.13
CA TYR A 53 -0.22 -2.43 -0.19
C TYR A 53 -1.71 -2.48 -0.51
N ALA A 54 -2.54 -1.68 0.15
CA ALA A 54 -3.96 -1.58 -0.18
C ALA A 54 -4.20 -1.09 -1.61
N ILE A 55 -3.30 -0.27 -2.15
CA ILE A 55 -3.42 0.29 -3.50
C ILE A 55 -2.83 -0.65 -4.55
N LEU A 56 -1.71 -1.32 -4.26
CA LEU A 56 -1.25 -2.46 -5.06
C LEU A 56 -2.32 -3.55 -5.13
N ALA A 57 -3.00 -3.82 -4.03
CA ALA A 57 -4.12 -4.74 -3.97
C ALA A 57 -5.41 -4.21 -4.63
N ASN A 58 -5.44 -2.97 -5.14
CA ASN A 58 -6.57 -2.40 -5.88
C ASN A 58 -6.22 -2.07 -7.34
N SER A 59 -4.94 -2.02 -7.71
CA SER A 59 -4.52 -1.87 -9.10
C SER A 59 -5.08 -3.00 -9.95
N THR A 60 -5.29 -2.74 -11.24
CA THR A 60 -5.67 -3.80 -12.18
C THR A 60 -4.55 -4.82 -12.24
N ASP A 61 -4.91 -6.09 -12.03
CA ASP A 61 -3.97 -7.22 -12.09
C ASP A 61 -3.51 -7.37 -13.55
N PHE A 62 -2.42 -6.69 -13.89
CA PHE A 62 -1.82 -6.75 -15.21
C PHE A 62 -0.77 -7.86 -15.17
N THR A 63 -1.24 -9.11 -15.28
CA THR A 63 -0.37 -10.27 -15.54
C THR A 63 0.27 -10.22 -16.94
N GLU A 64 0.21 -9.08 -17.63
CA GLU A 64 0.87 -8.82 -18.89
C GLU A 64 1.96 -7.75 -18.71
N ASN A 65 3.13 -8.21 -18.29
CA ASN A 65 4.40 -7.80 -18.90
C ASN A 65 4.85 -6.32 -18.77
N LYS A 66 4.65 -5.61 -17.65
CA LYS A 66 5.41 -4.34 -17.40
C LYS A 66 5.87 -4.00 -15.98
N LEU A 67 5.52 -4.75 -14.94
CA LEU A 67 6.09 -4.54 -13.61
C LEU A 67 6.31 -5.91 -12.97
N SER A 68 7.52 -6.16 -12.49
CA SER A 68 7.97 -7.38 -11.82
C SER A 68 7.30 -7.52 -10.45
N ILE A 69 5.96 -7.58 -10.41
CA ILE A 69 5.20 -7.73 -9.17
C ILE A 69 5.64 -9.04 -8.52
N SER A 70 6.44 -8.93 -7.46
CA SER A 70 7.16 -10.07 -6.88
C SER A 70 6.23 -11.01 -6.12
N HIS A 71 5.03 -10.55 -5.73
CA HIS A 71 4.11 -11.29 -4.88
C HIS A 71 2.68 -11.31 -5.44
N PRO A 72 1.91 -12.38 -5.21
CA PRO A 72 0.51 -12.46 -5.63
C PRO A 72 -0.35 -11.42 -4.90
N ARG A 73 -1.43 -10.95 -5.53
CA ARG A 73 -2.36 -9.97 -4.92
C ARG A 73 -2.86 -10.35 -3.51
N SER A 74 -3.05 -11.64 -3.26
CA SER A 74 -3.47 -12.16 -1.95
C SER A 74 -2.46 -11.88 -0.84
N TYR A 75 -1.16 -11.79 -1.17
CA TYR A 75 -0.12 -11.39 -0.24
C TYR A 75 -0.35 -9.96 0.25
N TYR A 76 -0.46 -8.99 -0.68
CA TYR A 76 -0.67 -7.58 -0.35
C TYR A 76 -1.96 -7.34 0.45
N ILE A 77 -3.04 -8.05 0.15
CA ILE A 77 -4.30 -7.94 0.91
C ILE A 77 -4.12 -8.43 2.35
N GLN A 78 -3.44 -9.57 2.54
CA GLN A 78 -3.25 -10.16 3.86
C GLN A 78 -2.29 -9.33 4.72
N THR A 79 -1.16 -8.91 4.16
CA THR A 79 -0.17 -8.08 4.86
C THR A 79 -0.75 -6.72 5.22
N ALA A 80 -1.41 -6.02 4.28
CA ALA A 80 -2.07 -4.75 4.58
C ALA A 80 -3.10 -4.92 5.71
N ARG A 81 -3.91 -5.98 5.65
CA ARG A 81 -4.93 -6.25 6.67
C ARG A 81 -4.31 -6.46 8.05
N GLN A 82 -3.23 -7.22 8.14
CA GLN A 82 -2.52 -7.47 9.39
C GLN A 82 -1.95 -6.17 9.96
N LEU A 83 -1.24 -5.39 9.14
CA LEU A 83 -0.67 -4.11 9.54
C LEU A 83 -1.73 -3.12 10.02
N TYR A 84 -2.90 -3.04 9.39
CA TYR A 84 -3.98 -2.19 9.89
C TYR A 84 -4.54 -2.66 11.24
N ILE A 85 -4.62 -3.97 11.50
CA ILE A 85 -5.15 -4.50 12.76
C ILE A 85 -4.16 -4.24 13.89
N GLU A 86 -2.88 -4.59 13.68
CA GLU A 86 -1.81 -4.42 14.67
C GLU A 86 -1.64 -2.96 15.08
N ASN A 87 -1.83 -2.03 14.14
CA ASN A 87 -1.67 -0.59 14.38
C ASN A 87 -2.98 0.15 14.73
N GLY A 88 -4.09 -0.58 14.97
CA GLY A 88 -5.32 0.00 15.53
C GLY A 88 -6.29 0.65 14.52
N GLU A 89 -6.18 0.34 13.23
CA GLU A 89 -7.13 0.75 12.17
C GLU A 89 -7.97 -0.43 11.60
N PRO A 90 -8.67 -1.23 12.42
CA PRO A 90 -9.38 -2.43 11.96
C PRO A 90 -10.54 -2.12 10.99
N LYS A 91 -11.08 -0.90 11.03
CA LYS A 91 -12.14 -0.44 10.11
C LYS A 91 -11.65 -0.36 8.66
N LYS A 92 -10.38 0.02 8.43
CA LYS A 92 -9.78 0.01 7.08
C LYS A 92 -9.49 -1.42 6.64
N ALA A 93 -8.99 -2.25 7.56
CA ALA A 93 -8.76 -3.68 7.33
C ALA A 93 -10.02 -4.41 6.80
N ALA A 94 -11.19 -4.11 7.37
CA ALA A 94 -12.47 -4.68 6.94
C ALA A 94 -12.91 -4.22 5.54
N LYS A 95 -12.52 -3.00 5.11
CA LYS A 95 -12.87 -2.44 3.79
C LYS A 95 -12.06 -3.05 2.65
N LEU A 96 -10.85 -3.56 2.91
CA LEU A 96 -9.98 -4.18 1.89
C LEU A 96 -10.65 -5.36 1.15
N ARG A 97 -11.59 -6.07 1.79
CA ARG A 97 -12.34 -7.18 1.18
C ARG A 97 -13.45 -6.75 0.21
N LYS A 98 -13.85 -5.48 0.20
CA LYS A 98 -14.93 -5.00 -0.66
C LYS A 98 -14.36 -4.69 -2.05
N LYS A 99 -14.37 -5.71 -2.92
CA LYS A 99 -13.98 -5.62 -4.33
C LYS A 99 -14.76 -4.49 -5.00
N ILE A 100 -14.09 -3.38 -5.34
CA ILE A 100 -14.61 -2.46 -6.36
C ILE A 100 -14.34 -3.15 -7.69
N ILE A 101 -15.35 -3.85 -8.22
CA ILE A 101 -15.28 -4.38 -9.57
C ILE A 101 -15.42 -3.19 -10.51
N ILE A 102 -14.30 -2.66 -10.99
CA ILE A 102 -14.32 -1.75 -12.13
C ILE A 102 -14.63 -2.61 -13.35
N ARG A 103 -15.93 -2.85 -13.62
CA ARG A 103 -16.34 -3.43 -14.88
C ARG A 103 -15.92 -2.42 -15.96
N GLY A 104 -15.10 -2.86 -16.92
CA GLY A 104 -14.77 -2.04 -18.07
C GLY A 104 -16.03 -1.46 -18.72
N ARG A 105 -15.89 -0.35 -19.45
CA ARG A 105 -16.99 0.30 -20.16
C ARG A 105 -17.75 -0.77 -20.96
N ALA A 106 -19.02 -0.98 -20.65
CA ALA A 106 -19.86 -1.91 -21.40
C ALA A 106 -19.76 -1.50 -22.87
N ARG A 107 -19.25 -2.39 -23.74
CA ARG A 107 -19.45 -2.21 -25.18
C ARG A 107 -20.94 -2.33 -25.38
N ASN A 108 -21.59 -1.26 -25.83
CA ASN A 108 -22.99 -1.31 -26.25
C ASN A 108 -23.13 -2.55 -27.15
N ALA A 109 -23.89 -3.54 -26.68
CA ALA A 109 -24.29 -4.66 -27.50
C ALA A 109 -25.52 -4.16 -28.26
N TRP A 110 -25.37 -4.05 -29.58
CA TRP A 110 -26.41 -3.75 -30.57
C TRP A 110 -26.70 -5.04 -31.32
#